data_AF-A0A7S1I4M9-F1
#
_entry.id   AF-A0A7S1I4M9-F1
#
_cell.length_a   1.000
_cell.length_b   1.000
_cell.length_c   1.000
_cell.angle_alpha   90.00
_cell.angle_beta   90.00
_cell.angle_gamma   90.00
#
_symmetry.space_group_name_H-M   'P 1'
#
loop_
_entity.id
_entity.type
_entity.pdbx_description
1 polymer ?
#
loop_
_entity_poly.entity_id
_entity_poly.type
_entity_poly.pdbx_seq_one_letter_code
_entity_poly.pdbx_strand_id
1 'polypeptide(L)'
;EIGQIFFVSAIGFFIFSIFGIEFFGGKFFFCTDGDVEGKAECIETFFAGDILSPRMWTQPDRNFNNILRSLGTLSEVASGADWATVMFFSMDITGTDMQPSEGASWWWAFYYIFFIL
;
A
#
# COMPACT_ATOMS: atom_id res chain seq x y z
N GLU A 1 34.17 -0.13 6.65
CA GLU A 1 33.35 1.10 6.69
C GLU A 1 32.03 0.92 5.94
N ILE A 2 32.02 0.70 4.62
CA ILE A 2 30.77 0.50 3.84
C ILE A 2 29.90 -0.65 4.38
N GLY A 3 30.49 -1.77 4.79
CA GLY A 3 29.75 -2.91 5.34
C GLY A 3 28.98 -2.61 6.63
N GLN A 4 29.49 -1.72 7.48
CA GLN A 4 28.79 -1.32 8.71
C GLN A 4 27.60 -0.41 8.40
N ILE A 5 27.78 0.52 7.45
CA ILE A 5 26.71 1.40 6.97
C ILE A 5 25.58 0.55 6.39
N PHE A 6 25.91 -0.38 5.48
CA PHE A 6 24.93 -1.29 4.89
C PHE A 6 24.18 -2.11 5.96
N PHE A 7 24.89 -2.61 6.96
CA PHE A 7 24.28 -3.39 8.03
C PHE A 7 23.28 -2.58 8.87
N VAL A 8 23.66 -1.37 9.27
CA VAL A 8 22.77 -0.47 10.03
C VAL A 8 21.56 -0.07 9.19
N SER A 9 21.76 0.27 7.92
CA SER A 9 20.66 0.57 7.00
C SER A 9 19.72 -0.63 6.82
N ALA A 10 20.24 -1.84 6.64
CA ALA A 10 19.43 -3.05 6.50
C ALA A 10 18.54 -3.31 7.72
N ILE A 11 19.05 -3.08 8.93
CA ILE A 11 18.25 -3.16 10.17
C ILE A 11 17.13 -2.12 10.16
N GLY A 12 17.44 -0.87 9.78
CA GLY A 12 16.44 0.19 9.64
C GLY A 12 15.31 -0.20 8.69
N PHE A 13 15.66 -0.64 7.48
CA PHE A 13 14.69 -1.12 6.49
C PHE A 13 13.86 -2.28 7.01
N PHE A 14 14.47 -3.22 7.74
CA PHE A 14 13.75 -4.35 8.33
C PHE A 14 12.75 -3.93 9.41
N ILE A 15 13.12 -3.00 10.29
CA ILE A 15 12.23 -2.46 11.33
C ILE A 15 11.05 -1.72 10.69
N PHE A 16 11.30 -0.82 9.74
CA PHE A 16 10.23 -0.14 9.01
C PHE A 16 9.36 -1.12 8.24
N SER A 17 9.94 -2.17 7.66
CA SER A 17 9.18 -3.21 6.99
C SER A 17 8.20 -3.92 7.92
N ILE A 18 8.62 -4.27 9.14
CA ILE A 18 7.74 -4.85 10.16
C ILE A 18 6.59 -3.89 10.50
N PHE A 19 6.89 -2.62 10.77
CA PHE A 19 5.84 -1.63 11.06
C PHE A 19 4.89 -1.43 9.87
N GLY A 20 5.41 -1.37 8.65
CA GLY A 20 4.58 -1.25 7.44
C GLY A 20 3.64 -2.43 7.26
N ILE A 21 4.08 -3.67 7.56
CA ILE A 21 3.21 -4.86 7.52
C ILE A 21 2.10 -4.75 8.57
N GLU A 22 2.42 -4.33 9.79
CA GLU A 22 1.44 -4.18 10.86
C GLU A 22 0.37 -3.12 10.50
N PHE A 23 0.81 -1.96 9.99
CA PHE A 23 -0.09 -0.85 9.69
C PHE A 23 -0.88 -1.06 8.40
N PHE A 24 -0.27 -1.64 7.35
CA PHE A 24 -0.84 -1.63 6.00
C PHE A 24 -1.11 -3.03 5.43
N GLY A 25 -0.64 -4.09 6.08
CA GLY A 25 -0.82 -5.46 5.61
C GLY A 25 -2.29 -5.81 5.40
N GLY A 26 -2.62 -6.26 4.19
CA GLY A 26 -3.98 -6.63 3.81
C GLY A 26 -4.95 -5.45 3.56
N LYS A 27 -4.48 -4.20 3.68
CA LYS A 27 -5.33 -3.00 3.56
C LYS A 27 -5.19 -2.27 2.21
N PHE A 28 -4.28 -2.72 1.37
CA PHE A 28 -4.02 -2.16 0.02
C PHE A 28 -4.94 -2.73 -1.07
N PHE A 29 -5.90 -3.58 -0.68
CA PHE A 29 -6.82 -4.14 -1.65
C PHE A 29 -7.91 -3.14 -2.02
N PHE A 30 -8.35 -3.19 -3.27
CA PHE A 30 -9.42 -2.37 -3.81
C PHE A 30 -10.19 -3.15 -4.87
N CYS A 31 -11.46 -2.80 -5.06
CA CYS A 31 -12.27 -3.27 -6.17
C CYS A 31 -11.98 -2.43 -7.42
N THR A 32 -12.04 -3.06 -8.59
CA THR A 32 -11.81 -2.39 -9.89
C THR A 32 -12.74 -1.22 -10.17
N ASP A 33 -13.90 -1.18 -9.52
CA ASP A 33 -14.82 -0.05 -9.52
C ASP A 33 -14.91 0.62 -8.13
N GLY A 34 -15.17 1.93 -8.12
CA GLY A 34 -15.25 2.72 -6.89
C GLY A 34 -16.60 2.63 -6.16
N ASP A 35 -17.58 1.93 -6.74
CA ASP A 35 -18.98 1.93 -6.31
C ASP A 35 -19.33 0.76 -5.39
N VAL A 36 -18.42 0.39 -4.49
CA VAL A 36 -18.61 -0.66 -3.47
C VAL A 36 -18.05 -0.21 -2.13
N GLU A 37 -18.66 -0.65 -1.03
CA GLU A 37 -18.15 -0.34 0.31
C GLU A 37 -16.97 -1.25 0.71
N GLY A 38 -16.90 -2.46 0.15
CA GLY A 38 -15.84 -3.41 0.45
C GLY A 38 -15.91 -4.71 -0.35
N LYS A 39 -15.07 -5.67 0.04
CA LYS A 39 -14.86 -6.92 -0.69
C LYS A 39 -16.13 -7.75 -0.91
N ALA A 40 -17.06 -7.73 0.04
CA ALA A 40 -18.29 -8.51 -0.04
C ALA A 40 -19.19 -8.11 -1.22
N GLU A 41 -19.08 -6.86 -1.69
CA GLU A 41 -19.87 -6.31 -2.80
C GLU A 41 -19.13 -6.38 -4.15
N CYS A 42 -17.85 -6.76 -4.11
CA CYS A 42 -16.96 -6.87 -5.28
C CYS A 42 -17.03 -8.26 -5.93
N ILE A 43 -18.23 -8.71 -6.33
CA ILE A 43 -18.46 -10.09 -6.87
C ILE A 43 -19.08 -10.06 -8.27
N GLU A 44 -19.87 -9.04 -8.60
CA GLU A 44 -20.65 -8.98 -9.84
C GLU A 44 -19.88 -8.35 -11.00
N THR A 45 -20.60 -7.86 -12.01
CA THR A 45 -20.06 -7.11 -13.13
C THR A 45 -20.44 -5.64 -13.00
N PHE A 46 -19.60 -4.76 -13.56
CA PHE A 46 -19.87 -3.34 -13.66
C PHE A 46 -19.71 -2.86 -15.11
N PHE A 47 -20.33 -1.73 -15.43
CA PHE A 47 -20.17 -1.09 -16.74
C PHE A 47 -18.96 -0.16 -16.71
N ALA A 48 -17.87 -0.57 -17.35
CA ALA A 48 -16.70 0.27 -17.59
C ALA A 48 -16.93 1.03 -18.92
N GLY A 49 -17.72 2.12 -18.86
CA GLY A 49 -18.25 2.76 -20.06
C GLY A 49 -19.33 1.88 -20.69
N ASP A 50 -19.16 1.46 -21.95
CA ASP A 50 -20.12 0.61 -22.66
C ASP A 50 -19.81 -0.91 -22.56
N ILE A 51 -18.76 -1.28 -21.84
CA ILE A 51 -18.29 -2.68 -21.74
C ILE A 51 -18.62 -3.26 -20.36
N LEU A 52 -19.33 -4.39 -20.35
CA LEU A 52 -19.57 -5.16 -19.14
C LEU A 52 -18.28 -5.88 -18.73
N SER A 53 -17.71 -5.49 -17.59
CA SER A 53 -16.47 -6.05 -17.05
C SER A 53 -16.69 -6.69 -15.68
N PRO A 54 -15.98 -7.80 -15.36
CA PRO A 54 -16.08 -8.40 -14.02
C PRO A 54 -15.43 -7.51 -12.97
N ARG A 55 -16.08 -7.37 -11.81
CA ARG A 55 -15.46 -6.77 -10.63
C ARG A 55 -14.35 -7.68 -10.12
N MET A 56 -13.18 -7.12 -9.82
CA MET A 56 -12.06 -7.87 -9.26
C MET A 56 -11.55 -7.19 -7.99
N TRP A 57 -11.48 -7.95 -6.90
CA TRP A 57 -10.82 -7.53 -5.67
C TRP A 57 -9.31 -7.76 -5.81
N THR A 58 -8.59 -6.69 -6.08
CA THR A 58 -7.16 -6.74 -6.43
C THR A 58 -6.35 -5.79 -5.56
N GLN A 59 -5.05 -5.72 -5.79
CA GLN A 59 -4.10 -4.88 -5.04
C GLN A 59 -2.99 -4.40 -5.96
N PRO A 60 -2.31 -3.28 -5.64
CA PRO A 60 -1.13 -2.84 -6.38
C PRO A 60 0.08 -3.76 -6.11
N ASP A 61 1.04 -3.75 -7.04
CA ASP A 61 2.29 -4.52 -6.93
C ASP A 61 3.14 -4.14 -5.71
N ARG A 62 3.10 -2.84 -5.37
CA ARG A 62 3.70 -2.21 -4.21
C ARG A 62 2.75 -2.34 -3.03
N ASN A 63 3.02 -3.24 -2.10
CA ASN A 63 2.18 -3.51 -0.94
C ASN A 63 3.00 -4.03 0.25
N PHE A 64 2.34 -4.10 1.42
CA PHE A 64 2.95 -4.48 2.69
C PHE A 64 2.43 -5.82 3.23
N ASN A 65 2.01 -6.75 2.36
CA ASN A 65 1.40 -8.01 2.83
C ASN A 65 2.40 -9.02 3.40
N ASN A 66 3.68 -8.89 3.05
CA ASN A 66 4.75 -9.72 3.58
C ASN A 66 6.08 -8.97 3.56
N ILE A 67 7.07 -9.55 4.23
CA ILE A 67 8.40 -8.93 4.41
C ILE A 67 9.10 -8.63 3.08
N LEU A 68 9.02 -9.52 2.09
CA LEU A 68 9.70 -9.31 0.81
C LEU A 68 9.06 -8.18 0.01
N ARG A 69 7.72 -8.16 -0.06
CA ARG A 69 6.95 -7.10 -0.74
C ARG A 69 7.13 -5.75 -0.06
N SER A 70 7.14 -5.74 1.27
CA SER A 70 7.34 -4.51 2.05
C SER A 70 8.77 -3.96 1.88
N LEU A 71 9.80 -4.80 1.96
CA LEU A 71 11.19 -4.38 1.70
C LEU A 71 11.37 -3.87 0.26
N GLY A 72 10.74 -4.52 -0.73
CA GLY A 72 10.73 -4.06 -2.11
C GLY A 72 10.07 -2.69 -2.27
N THR A 73 8.89 -2.52 -1.69
CA THR A 73 8.16 -1.24 -1.67
C THR A 73 8.99 -0.13 -1.01
N LEU A 74 9.61 -0.41 0.14
CA LEU A 74 10.47 0.56 0.84
C LEU A 74 11.75 0.90 0.06
N SER A 75 12.28 -0.04 -0.72
CA SER A 75 13.44 0.20 -1.59
C SER A 75 13.08 1.18 -2.71
N GLU A 76 11.89 1.05 -3.31
CA GLU A 76 11.41 1.99 -4.31
C GLU A 76 11.12 3.37 -3.72
N VAL A 77 10.47 3.41 -2.54
CA VAL A 77 10.26 4.66 -1.78
C VAL A 77 11.58 5.37 -1.49
N ALA A 78 12.59 4.63 -1.00
CA ALA A 78 13.91 5.19 -0.69
C ALA A 78 14.66 5.67 -1.95
N SER A 79 14.39 5.07 -3.12
CA SER A 79 14.95 5.54 -4.40
C SER A 79 14.28 6.82 -4.91
N GLY A 80 13.20 7.28 -4.27
CA GLY A 80 12.37 8.41 -4.69
C GLY A 80 11.47 8.10 -5.88
N ALA A 81 11.49 6.85 -6.39
CA ALA A 81 10.64 6.42 -7.47
C ALA A 81 9.22 6.17 -6.95
N ASP A 82 8.27 7.01 -7.38
CA ASP A 82 6.83 6.79 -7.16
C ASP A 82 6.39 6.68 -5.68
N TRP A 83 7.19 7.24 -4.77
CA TRP A 83 6.94 7.16 -3.32
C TRP A 83 5.63 7.85 -2.91
N ALA A 84 5.28 8.95 -3.60
CA ALA A 84 4.05 9.68 -3.36
C ALA A 84 2.81 8.83 -3.64
N THR A 85 2.83 8.00 -4.68
CA THR A 85 1.72 7.08 -5.01
C THR A 85 1.51 6.06 -3.90
N VAL A 86 2.58 5.45 -3.38
CA VAL A 86 2.49 4.51 -2.25
C VAL A 86 1.98 5.21 -0.99
N MET A 87 2.41 6.45 -0.75
CA MET A 87 1.93 7.26 0.37
C MET A 87 0.44 7.58 0.24
N PHE A 88 -0.03 8.06 -0.92
CA PHE A 88 -1.44 8.36 -1.15
C PHE A 88 -2.31 7.12 -1.02
N PHE A 89 -1.91 5.98 -1.60
CA PHE A 89 -2.61 4.71 -1.39
C PHE A 89 -2.74 4.33 0.09
N SER A 90 -1.71 4.65 0.89
CA SER A 90 -1.75 4.38 2.33
C SER A 90 -2.65 5.36 3.09
N MET A 91 -2.72 6.61 2.64
CA MET A 91 -3.62 7.62 3.17
C MET A 91 -5.09 7.31 2.84
N ASP A 92 -5.36 6.55 1.79
CA ASP A 92 -6.72 6.21 1.37
C ASP A 92 -7.26 4.95 2.06
N ILE A 93 -6.44 4.31 2.91
CA ILE A 93 -6.86 3.11 3.64
C ILE A 93 -8.01 3.41 4.59
N THR A 94 -9.05 2.60 4.52
CA THR A 94 -10.21 2.64 5.42
C THR A 94 -10.21 1.47 6.42
N GLY A 95 -9.72 0.29 6.01
CA GLY A 95 -9.67 -0.90 6.85
C GLY A 95 -9.33 -2.16 6.04
N THR A 96 -9.33 -3.31 6.72
CA THR A 96 -9.15 -4.61 6.06
C THR A 96 -10.44 -4.99 5.33
N ASP A 97 -10.33 -5.46 4.08
CA ASP A 97 -11.45 -5.84 3.20
C ASP A 97 -12.47 -4.70 2.91
N MET A 98 -12.09 -3.44 3.17
CA MET A 98 -12.88 -2.23 2.89
C MET A 98 -12.35 -1.51 1.66
N GLN A 99 -13.22 -0.86 0.90
CA GLN A 99 -12.80 -0.06 -0.26
C GLN A 99 -12.03 1.19 0.23
N PRO A 100 -10.88 1.55 -0.39
CA PRO A 100 -10.17 2.76 -0.03
C PRO A 100 -11.00 4.01 -0.34
N SER A 101 -10.84 5.04 0.48
CA SER A 101 -11.53 6.31 0.37
C SER A 101 -10.54 7.45 0.54
N GLU A 102 -10.58 8.42 -0.37
CA GLU A 102 -9.57 9.47 -0.47
C GLU A 102 -9.38 10.22 0.86
N GLY A 103 -8.15 10.18 1.39
CA GLY A 103 -7.79 10.87 2.63
C GLY A 103 -8.41 10.30 3.91
N ALA A 104 -9.04 9.12 3.84
CA ALA A 104 -9.67 8.47 5.00
C ALA A 104 -8.71 8.23 6.16
N SER A 105 -7.41 8.06 5.87
CA SER A 105 -6.31 7.89 6.82
C SER A 105 -5.11 8.80 6.55
N TRP A 106 -5.35 10.11 6.35
CA TRP A 106 -4.32 11.11 6.00
C TRP A 106 -3.05 11.11 6.88
N TRP A 107 -3.15 10.68 8.14
CA TRP A 107 -2.06 10.63 9.13
C TRP A 107 -0.99 9.59 8.78
N TRP A 108 -1.29 8.59 7.94
CA TRP A 108 -0.28 7.65 7.49
C TRP A 108 0.80 8.28 6.62
N ALA A 109 0.61 9.51 6.13
CA ALA A 109 1.68 10.29 5.51
C ALA A 109 2.93 10.39 6.41
N PHE A 110 2.75 10.50 7.74
CA PHE A 110 3.88 10.60 8.67
C PHE A 110 4.81 9.39 8.64
N TYR A 111 4.30 8.19 8.39
CA TYR A 111 5.13 6.98 8.25
C TYR A 111 6.19 7.14 7.15
N TYR A 112 5.79 7.69 6.00
CA TYR A 112 6.68 7.91 4.86
C TYR A 112 7.66 9.05 5.12
N ILE A 113 7.20 10.14 5.75
CA ILE A 113 8.08 11.25 6.13
C ILE A 113 9.17 10.78 7.11
N PHE A 114 8.82 9.99 8.12
CA PHE A 114 9.81 9.43 9.06
C PHE A 114 10.73 8.39 8.45
N PHE A 115 10.30 7.68 7.41
CA PHE A 115 11.15 6.72 6.71
C PHE A 115 12.17 7.41 5.78
N ILE A 116 11.78 8.52 5.15
CA ILE A 116 12.62 9.26 4.20
C ILE A 116 13.64 10.16 4.92
N LEU A 117 13.28 10.73 6.07
CA LEU A 117 14.14 11.58 6.90
C LEU A 117 15.19 10.75 7.67
#